data_AF-A0A1E8BJ37-F1
#
_entry.id   AF-A0A1E8BJ37-F1
#
_cell.length_a   1.000
_cell.length_b   1.000
_cell.length_c   1.000
_cell.angle_alpha   90.00
_cell.angle_beta   90.00
_cell.angle_gamma   90.00
#
_symmetry.space_group_name_H-M   'P 1'
#
loop_
_entity.id
_entity.type
_entity.pdbx_description
1 polymer ?
#
loop_
_entity_poly.entity_id
_entity_poly.type
_entity_poly.pdbx_seq_one_letter_code
_entity_poly.pdbx_strand_id
1 'polypeptide(L)'
;MRWWINFLITAGLIVLGGYIGSLFNGGKLIEASTLYWSTTVVCFAVLTQFFAIKSGEFENEAKNYKDDMSAMLLTKKVNGSKTFDIAFDPQNLTGTFLRNSNYVCHIVINSPIKLGNPPDLEISTSAPWNITVGTLPIAPISHAEEYKYFINHSNITKVIENKYFVYEFNCCFNSSGEQKYKITAETSKLNGEIRNSIEVH
;
A
#
# COMPACT_ATOMS: atom_id res chain seq x y z
N MET A 1 -21.53 9.66 -20.20
CA MET A 1 -21.89 11.01 -19.69
C MET A 1 -20.91 12.11 -20.09
N ARG A 2 -19.59 11.88 -20.06
CA ARG A 2 -18.53 12.87 -20.36
C ARG A 2 -18.61 13.57 -21.74
N TRP A 3 -19.08 12.85 -22.77
CA TRP A 3 -19.17 13.37 -24.13
C TRP A 3 -20.15 14.55 -24.28
N TRP A 4 -21.31 14.49 -23.61
CA TRP A 4 -22.33 15.54 -23.70
C TRP A 4 -21.90 16.84 -23.01
N ILE A 5 -21.17 16.74 -21.90
CA ILE A 5 -20.65 17.91 -21.17
C ILE A 5 -19.54 18.58 -21.99
N ASN A 6 -18.61 17.81 -22.54
CA ASN A 6 -17.58 18.35 -23.42
C ASN A 6 -18.21 18.97 -24.68
N PHE A 7 -19.20 18.31 -25.27
CA PHE A 7 -19.91 18.83 -26.44
C PHE A 7 -20.61 20.18 -26.15
N LEU A 8 -21.30 20.29 -25.01
CA LEU A 8 -21.93 21.55 -24.57
C LEU A 8 -20.91 22.66 -24.32
N ILE A 9 -19.78 22.35 -23.68
CA ILE A 9 -18.70 23.31 -23.41
C ILE A 9 -18.05 23.77 -24.72
N THR A 10 -17.74 22.85 -25.63
CA THR A 10 -17.15 23.16 -26.94
C THR A 10 -18.12 23.95 -27.82
N ALA A 11 -19.40 23.59 -27.85
CA ALA A 11 -20.43 24.36 -28.57
C ALA A 11 -20.56 25.78 -28.01
N GLY A 12 -20.56 25.94 -26.67
CA GLY A 12 -20.57 27.25 -26.03
C GLY A 12 -19.34 28.10 -26.39
N LEU A 13 -18.14 27.52 -26.34
CA LEU A 13 -16.89 28.19 -26.71
C LEU A 13 -16.83 28.58 -28.19
N ILE A 14 -17.39 27.77 -29.11
CA ILE A 14 -17.44 28.08 -30.54
C ILE A 14 -18.37 29.26 -30.80
N VAL A 15 -19.56 29.29 -30.21
CA VAL A 15 -20.52 30.39 -30.39
C VAL A 15 -19.97 31.69 -29.80
N LEU A 16 -19.37 31.62 -28.61
CA LEU A 16 -18.78 32.79 -27.95
C LEU A 16 -17.49 33.27 -28.63
N GLY A 17 -16.65 32.35 -29.11
CA GLY A 17 -15.44 32.66 -29.87
C GLY A 17 -15.76 33.26 -31.25
N GLY A 18 -16.80 32.78 -31.92
CA GLY A 18 -17.31 33.36 -33.16
C GLY A 18 -17.87 34.78 -32.98
N TYR A 19 -18.57 35.03 -31.87
CA TYR A 19 -19.05 36.37 -31.53
C TYR A 19 -17.90 37.35 -31.27
N ILE A 20 -16.89 36.94 -30.49
CA ILE A 20 -15.69 37.73 -30.24
C ILE A 20 -14.91 37.98 -31.54
N GLY A 21 -14.71 36.96 -32.38
CA GLY A 21 -14.02 37.09 -33.67
C GLY A 21 -14.71 38.03 -34.66
N SER A 22 -16.05 38.10 -34.65
CA SER A 22 -16.82 39.01 -35.50
C SER A 22 -16.59 40.49 -35.15
N LEU A 23 -16.24 40.79 -33.91
CA LEU A 23 -16.01 42.16 -33.41
C LEU A 23 -14.62 42.70 -33.80
N PHE A 24 -13.64 41.83 -34.05
CA PHE A 24 -12.29 42.23 -34.46
C PHE A 24 -12.19 42.60 -35.96
N ASN A 25 -13.16 42.21 -36.79
CA ASN A 25 -13.10 42.36 -38.24
C ASN A 25 -13.38 43.79 -38.75
N GLY A 26 -13.72 44.74 -37.86
CA GLY A 26 -14.19 46.08 -38.21
C GLY A 26 -13.28 47.26 -37.85
N GLY A 27 -12.08 47.02 -37.31
CA GLY A 27 -11.12 48.09 -36.99
C GLY A 27 -11.59 49.13 -35.95
N LYS A 28 -12.63 48.83 -35.16
CA LYS A 28 -13.11 49.69 -34.07
C LYS A 28 -12.47 49.31 -32.74
N LEU A 29 -12.13 50.33 -31.95
CA LEU A 29 -11.67 50.18 -30.56
C LEU A 29 -12.68 49.33 -29.78
N ILE A 30 -12.17 48.29 -29.13
CA ILE A 30 -12.92 47.32 -28.35
C ILE A 30 -13.69 48.09 -27.26
N GLU A 31 -15.02 48.08 -27.31
CA GLU A 31 -15.84 48.68 -26.27
C GLU A 31 -15.62 47.97 -24.94
N ALA A 32 -15.55 48.72 -23.83
CA ALA A 32 -15.29 48.15 -22.50
C ALA A 32 -16.24 46.98 -22.17
N SER A 33 -17.49 47.05 -22.61
CA SER A 33 -18.50 45.99 -22.50
C SER A 33 -18.04 44.65 -23.10
N THR A 34 -17.47 44.68 -24.32
CA THR A 34 -16.98 43.49 -25.02
C THR A 34 -15.75 42.88 -24.35
N LEU A 35 -14.89 43.72 -23.73
CA LEU A 35 -13.72 43.28 -22.98
C LEU A 35 -14.11 42.63 -21.64
N TYR A 36 -15.17 43.14 -20.98
CA TYR A 36 -15.78 42.47 -19.82
C TYR A 36 -16.35 41.10 -20.20
N TRP A 37 -17.11 41.01 -21.29
CA TRP A 37 -17.68 39.75 -21.76
C TRP A 37 -16.60 38.72 -22.13
N SER A 38 -15.55 39.11 -22.87
CA SER A 38 -14.45 38.19 -23.19
C SER A 38 -13.72 37.70 -21.93
N THR A 39 -13.51 38.59 -20.96
CA THR A 39 -12.87 38.23 -19.68
C THR A 39 -13.73 37.25 -18.88
N THR A 40 -15.04 37.44 -18.84
CA THR A 40 -15.98 36.49 -18.21
C THR A 40 -15.91 35.11 -18.87
N VAL A 41 -15.84 35.05 -20.21
CA VAL A 41 -15.74 33.77 -20.94
C VAL A 41 -14.42 33.06 -20.65
N VAL A 42 -13.30 33.79 -20.64
CA VAL A 42 -11.99 33.22 -20.30
C VAL A 42 -11.98 32.71 -18.85
N CYS A 43 -12.50 33.48 -17.90
CA CYS A 43 -12.61 33.03 -16.51
C CYS A 43 -13.49 31.76 -16.38
N PHE A 44 -14.60 31.69 -17.12
CA PHE A 44 -15.46 30.51 -17.12
C PHE A 44 -14.76 29.28 -17.71
N ALA A 45 -14.00 29.45 -18.81
CA ALA A 45 -13.21 28.39 -19.42
C ALA A 45 -12.13 27.85 -18.45
N VAL A 46 -11.43 28.74 -17.74
CA VAL A 46 -10.41 28.35 -16.75
C VAL A 46 -11.05 27.59 -15.57
N LEU A 47 -12.17 28.09 -15.04
CA LEU A 47 -12.87 27.42 -13.93
C LEU A 47 -13.37 26.04 -14.34
N THR A 48 -13.99 25.91 -15.51
CA THR A 48 -14.50 24.61 -15.99
C THR A 48 -13.37 23.60 -16.22
N GLN A 49 -12.23 24.03 -16.74
CA GLN A 49 -11.06 23.17 -16.89
C GLN A 49 -10.51 22.71 -15.53
N PHE A 50 -10.47 23.59 -14.53
CA PHE A 50 -10.09 23.23 -13.17
C PHE A 50 -11.03 22.18 -12.55
N PHE A 51 -12.35 22.35 -12.70
CA PHE A 51 -13.33 21.36 -12.23
C PHE A 51 -13.22 20.04 -12.98
N ALA A 52 -12.96 20.06 -14.28
CA ALA A 52 -12.79 18.84 -15.08
C ALA A 52 -11.56 18.03 -14.63
N ILE A 53 -10.44 18.70 -14.30
CA ILE A 53 -9.25 18.05 -13.78
C ILE A 53 -9.53 17.40 -12.43
N LYS A 54 -10.11 18.15 -11.47
CA LYS A 54 -10.48 17.60 -10.16
C LYS A 54 -11.45 16.43 -10.27
N SER A 55 -12.45 16.52 -11.14
CA SER A 55 -13.37 15.40 -11.37
C SER A 55 -12.65 14.14 -11.88
N GLY A 56 -11.61 14.30 -12.71
CA GLY A 56 -10.79 13.19 -13.17
C GLY A 56 -9.94 12.57 -12.04
N GLU A 57 -9.38 13.40 -11.16
CA GLU A 57 -8.65 12.92 -9.97
C GLU A 57 -9.57 12.12 -9.04
N PHE A 58 -10.76 12.64 -8.72
CA PHE A 58 -11.73 11.92 -7.89
C PHE A 58 -12.24 10.62 -8.53
N GLU A 59 -12.42 10.59 -9.85
CA GLU A 59 -12.81 9.37 -10.57
C GLU A 59 -11.71 8.29 -10.49
N ASN A 60 -10.45 8.71 -10.60
CA ASN A 60 -9.29 7.82 -10.45
C ASN A 60 -9.15 7.31 -9.00
N GLU A 61 -9.33 8.17 -8.00
CA GLU A 61 -9.37 7.75 -6.59
C GLU A 61 -10.48 6.75 -6.34
N ALA A 62 -11.71 7.03 -6.81
CA ALA A 62 -12.85 6.12 -6.67
C ALA A 62 -12.59 4.76 -7.34
N LYS A 63 -11.93 4.75 -8.50
CA LYS A 63 -11.52 3.52 -9.18
C LYS A 63 -10.49 2.75 -8.36
N ASN A 64 -9.46 3.41 -7.84
CA ASN A 64 -8.45 2.78 -6.99
C ASN A 64 -9.09 2.17 -5.73
N TYR A 65 -10.00 2.90 -5.06
CA TYR A 65 -10.74 2.37 -3.91
C TYR A 65 -11.62 1.16 -4.26
N LYS A 66 -12.25 1.17 -5.44
CA LYS A 66 -13.04 0.03 -5.92
C LYS A 66 -12.18 -1.19 -6.21
N ASP A 67 -11.01 -0.99 -6.81
CA ASP A 67 -10.05 -2.05 -7.11
C ASP A 67 -9.48 -2.64 -5.81
N ASP A 68 -9.11 -1.79 -4.84
CA ASP A 68 -8.70 -2.20 -3.50
C ASP A 68 -9.80 -2.99 -2.78
N MET A 69 -11.06 -2.51 -2.84
CA MET A 69 -12.19 -3.22 -2.24
C MET A 69 -12.44 -4.58 -2.90
N SER A 70 -12.29 -4.66 -4.22
CA SER A 70 -12.42 -5.91 -4.97
C SER A 70 -11.31 -6.89 -4.60
N ALA A 71 -10.07 -6.43 -4.50
CA ALA A 71 -8.95 -7.23 -4.03
C ALA A 71 -9.19 -7.75 -2.60
N MET A 72 -9.65 -6.88 -1.69
CA MET A 72 -10.01 -7.29 -0.32
C MET A 72 -11.12 -8.34 -0.26
N LEU A 73 -12.10 -8.27 -1.17
CA LEU A 73 -13.20 -9.25 -1.23
C LEU A 73 -12.71 -10.61 -1.73
N LEU A 74 -11.80 -10.62 -2.72
CA LEU A 74 -11.20 -11.84 -3.25
C LEU A 74 -10.27 -12.54 -2.25
N THR A 75 -9.53 -11.79 -1.43
CA THR A 75 -8.60 -12.36 -0.45
C THR A 75 -9.26 -12.71 0.90
N LYS A 76 -10.58 -12.61 1.00
CA LYS A 76 -11.32 -13.07 2.18
C LYS A 76 -11.25 -14.60 2.23
N LYS A 77 -10.40 -15.15 3.09
CA LYS A 77 -10.30 -16.61 3.31
C LYS A 77 -11.62 -17.16 3.90
N VAL A 78 -11.79 -18.48 3.86
CA VAL A 78 -13.00 -19.23 4.27
C VAL A 78 -13.53 -18.86 5.67
N ASN A 79 -12.68 -18.33 6.55
CA ASN A 79 -13.06 -17.87 7.90
C ASN A 79 -13.50 -16.39 7.98
N GLY A 80 -13.61 -15.69 6.85
CA GLY A 80 -14.13 -14.33 6.79
C GLY A 80 -13.15 -13.21 7.20
N SER A 81 -11.92 -13.55 7.59
CA SER A 81 -10.88 -12.56 7.89
C SER A 81 -10.15 -12.11 6.62
N LYS A 82 -9.85 -10.81 6.56
CA LYS A 82 -9.00 -10.22 5.53
C LYS A 82 -7.55 -10.41 5.96
N THR A 83 -6.85 -11.36 5.34
CA THR A 83 -5.53 -11.77 5.82
C THR A 83 -4.40 -11.29 4.93
N PHE A 84 -3.24 -11.02 5.53
CA PHE A 84 -1.97 -10.96 4.82
C PHE A 84 -1.59 -12.35 4.27
N ASP A 85 -0.93 -12.37 3.12
CA ASP A 85 -0.17 -13.53 2.70
C ASP A 85 1.25 -13.40 3.26
N ILE A 86 1.58 -14.28 4.20
CA ILE A 86 2.88 -14.27 4.89
C ILE A 86 3.63 -15.52 4.47
N ALA A 87 4.90 -15.36 4.11
CA ALA A 87 5.84 -16.45 3.89
C ALA A 87 7.05 -16.26 4.79
N PHE A 88 7.55 -17.37 5.32
CA PHE A 88 8.77 -17.41 6.10
C PHE A 88 9.79 -18.30 5.38
N ASP A 89 10.92 -17.70 5.04
CA ASP A 89 11.99 -18.32 4.27
C ASP A 89 13.31 -18.26 5.08
N PRO A 90 13.60 -19.30 5.89
CA PRO A 90 14.86 -19.42 6.59
C PRO A 90 15.95 -19.91 5.62
N GLN A 91 16.95 -19.08 5.34
CA GLN A 91 18.05 -19.44 4.45
C GLN A 91 18.93 -20.50 5.10
N ASN A 92 18.97 -21.69 4.48
CA ASN A 92 19.79 -22.80 4.91
C ASN A 92 20.63 -23.33 3.74
N LEU A 93 21.91 -22.94 3.70
CA LEU A 93 22.83 -23.37 2.66
C LEU A 93 23.27 -24.84 2.80
N THR A 94 23.13 -25.41 4.00
CA THR A 94 23.62 -26.76 4.34
C THR A 94 22.52 -27.83 4.30
N GLY A 95 21.26 -27.45 4.10
CA GLY A 95 20.10 -28.36 4.01
C GLY A 95 19.55 -28.85 5.36
N THR A 96 20.32 -28.78 6.45
CA THR A 96 19.88 -29.12 7.82
C THR A 96 20.03 -27.93 8.77
N PHE A 97 19.03 -27.69 9.62
CA PHE A 97 19.15 -26.68 10.67
C PHE A 97 19.86 -27.29 11.87
N LEU A 98 20.92 -26.63 12.32
CA LEU A 98 21.80 -27.07 13.39
C LEU A 98 21.62 -26.16 14.60
N ARG A 99 21.68 -26.76 15.78
CA ARG A 99 21.70 -26.02 17.04
C ARG A 99 22.89 -25.05 17.11
N ASN A 100 22.68 -23.91 17.77
CA ASN A 100 23.67 -22.85 18.00
C ASN A 100 24.29 -22.26 16.71
N SER A 101 23.63 -22.47 15.56
CA SER A 101 24.02 -21.87 14.29
C SER A 101 23.13 -20.68 13.98
N ASN A 102 23.72 -19.65 13.37
CA ASN A 102 23.01 -18.44 12.96
C ASN A 102 22.48 -18.63 11.53
N TYR A 103 21.19 -18.43 11.35
CA TYR A 103 20.51 -18.47 10.06
C TYR A 103 19.96 -17.09 9.73
N VAL A 104 20.05 -16.70 8.45
CA VAL A 104 19.38 -15.50 7.95
C VAL A 104 17.95 -15.90 7.62
N CYS A 105 16.99 -15.24 8.24
CA CYS A 105 15.57 -15.51 8.12
C CYS A 105 14.88 -14.35 7.39
N HIS A 106 14.13 -14.63 6.33
CA HIS A 106 13.31 -13.65 5.62
C HIS A 106 11.82 -13.89 5.90
N ILE A 107 11.11 -12.85 6.35
CA ILE A 107 9.64 -12.83 6.36
C ILE A 107 9.18 -11.93 5.22
N VAL A 108 8.40 -12.51 4.30
CA VAL A 108 7.79 -11.78 3.19
C VAL A 108 6.30 -11.65 3.47
N ILE A 109 5.82 -10.41 3.47
CA ILE A 109 4.42 -10.08 3.67
C ILE A 109 3.89 -9.43 2.41
N ASN A 110 2.84 -10.01 1.83
CA ASN A 110 2.08 -9.43 0.75
C ASN A 110 0.70 -9.02 1.27
N SER A 111 0.42 -7.72 1.18
CA SER A 111 -0.87 -7.16 1.51
C SER A 111 -1.79 -7.18 0.28
N PRO A 112 -3.09 -7.46 0.42
CA PRO A 112 -4.03 -7.35 -0.71
C PRO A 112 -4.15 -5.92 -1.25
N ILE A 113 -3.91 -4.92 -0.40
CA ILE A 113 -4.03 -3.48 -0.70
C ILE A 113 -2.77 -2.71 -0.31
N LYS A 114 -2.61 -1.50 -0.85
CA LYS A 114 -1.54 -0.60 -0.42
C LYS A 114 -1.79 -0.13 1.01
N LEU A 115 -0.79 -0.29 1.88
CA LEU A 115 -0.85 0.16 3.26
C LEU A 115 -0.23 1.55 3.41
N GLY A 116 -0.79 2.35 4.32
CA GLY A 116 -0.18 3.64 4.69
C GLY A 116 1.07 3.46 5.55
N ASN A 117 1.05 2.47 6.44
CA ASN A 117 2.16 2.09 7.30
C ASN A 117 2.45 0.59 7.15
N PRO A 118 3.71 0.15 7.28
CA PRO A 118 4.03 -1.27 7.31
C PRO A 118 3.41 -1.99 8.51
N PRO A 119 3.16 -3.31 8.40
CA PRO A 119 2.67 -4.11 9.52
C PRO A 119 3.75 -4.28 10.60
N ASP A 120 3.31 -4.40 11.85
CA ASP A 120 4.19 -4.87 12.92
C ASP A 120 4.14 -6.41 12.97
N LEU A 121 5.26 -7.03 13.38
CA LEU A 121 5.43 -8.47 13.40
C LEU A 121 5.57 -9.00 14.83
N GLU A 122 4.82 -10.05 15.14
CA GLU A 122 5.00 -10.87 16.35
C GLU A 122 5.40 -12.29 15.93
N ILE A 123 6.56 -12.75 16.41
CA ILE A 123 7.00 -14.14 16.27
C ILE A 123 6.81 -14.80 17.63
N SER A 124 6.01 -15.86 17.70
CA SER A 124 5.84 -16.69 18.90
C SER A 124 6.47 -18.05 18.65
N THR A 125 7.32 -18.52 19.57
CA THR A 125 8.03 -19.80 19.44
C THR A 125 7.81 -20.67 20.67
N SER A 126 7.82 -22.00 20.48
CA SER A 126 7.67 -22.98 21.57
C SER A 126 8.95 -23.18 22.39
N ALA A 127 10.10 -22.71 21.91
CA ALA A 127 11.37 -22.77 22.61
C ALA A 127 12.15 -21.46 22.41
N PRO A 128 13.13 -21.16 23.28
CA PRO A 128 13.84 -19.88 23.25
C PRO A 128 14.78 -19.83 22.04
N TRP A 129 14.56 -18.84 21.17
CA TRP A 129 15.44 -18.49 20.07
C TRP A 129 16.23 -17.21 20.39
N ASN A 130 17.41 -17.08 19.81
CA ASN A 130 18.12 -15.81 19.78
C ASN A 130 17.83 -15.13 18.44
N ILE A 131 16.99 -14.09 18.46
CA ILE A 131 16.63 -13.32 17.27
C ILE A 131 17.36 -11.98 17.31
N THR A 132 18.08 -11.64 16.24
CA THR A 132 18.74 -10.34 16.08
C THR A 132 18.29 -9.67 14.79
N VAL A 133 18.09 -8.36 14.84
CA VAL A 133 17.88 -7.54 13.64
C VAL A 133 19.15 -6.73 13.42
N GLY A 134 19.88 -7.00 12.34
CA GLY A 134 21.23 -6.50 12.17
C GLY A 134 22.12 -6.94 13.34
N THR A 135 22.54 -5.98 14.17
CA THR A 135 23.37 -6.23 15.37
C THR A 135 22.58 -6.17 16.69
N LEU A 136 21.30 -5.80 16.67
CA LEU A 136 20.50 -5.60 17.88
C LEU A 136 19.75 -6.88 18.25
N PRO A 137 19.98 -7.46 19.45
CA PRO A 137 19.20 -8.59 19.92
C PRO A 137 17.80 -8.16 20.36
N ILE A 138 16.80 -8.96 20.02
CA ILE A 138 15.41 -8.78 20.45
C ILE A 138 15.18 -9.65 21.69
N ALA A 139 14.85 -9.00 22.81
CA ALA A 139 14.55 -9.70 24.04
C ALA A 139 13.18 -10.41 23.93
N PRO A 140 13.08 -11.71 24.27
CA PRO A 140 11.81 -12.41 24.30
C PRO A 140 10.96 -11.97 25.50
N ILE A 141 9.65 -11.91 25.29
CA ILE A 141 8.66 -11.90 26.37
C ILE A 141 8.14 -13.32 26.53
N SER A 142 8.46 -13.96 27.65
CA SER A 142 8.01 -15.31 27.98
C SER A 142 6.64 -15.27 28.66
N HIS A 143 5.65 -15.95 28.12
CA HIS A 143 4.32 -16.06 28.71
C HIS A 143 3.68 -17.41 28.36
N ALA A 144 3.19 -18.14 29.37
CA ALA A 144 2.49 -19.43 29.20
C ALA A 144 3.24 -20.44 28.30
N GLU A 145 4.54 -20.63 28.57
CA GLU A 145 5.42 -21.56 27.82
C GLU A 145 5.69 -21.19 26.36
N GLU A 146 5.29 -19.99 25.93
CA GLU A 146 5.63 -19.41 24.63
C GLU A 146 6.60 -18.24 24.78
N TYR A 147 7.53 -18.12 23.83
CA TYR A 147 8.46 -17.00 23.72
C TYR A 147 8.01 -16.07 22.60
N LYS A 148 7.70 -14.82 22.93
CA LYS A 148 7.21 -13.83 21.97
C LYS A 148 8.27 -12.78 21.67
N TYR A 149 8.48 -12.51 20.39
CA TYR A 149 9.42 -11.53 19.86
C TYR A 149 8.65 -10.52 19.02
N PHE A 150 8.81 -9.24 19.34
CA PHE A 150 8.15 -8.15 18.64
C PHE A 150 9.16 -7.46 17.73
N ILE A 151 8.88 -7.47 16.43
CA ILE A 151 9.70 -6.83 15.40
C ILE A 151 8.90 -5.65 14.86
N ASN A 152 9.36 -4.44 15.19
CA ASN A 152 8.74 -3.21 14.72
C ASN A 152 9.03 -2.97 13.24
N HIS A 153 8.15 -2.19 12.60
CA HIS A 153 8.27 -1.71 11.21
C HIS A 153 9.59 -1.00 10.85
N SER A 154 10.40 -0.57 11.83
CA SER A 154 11.73 0.02 11.58
C SER A 154 12.74 -0.97 10.98
N ASN A 155 12.45 -2.27 11.04
CA ASN A 155 13.36 -3.35 10.71
C ASN A 155 13.14 -3.91 9.29
N ILE A 156 12.45 -3.15 8.44
CA ILE A 156 12.12 -3.56 7.08
C ILE A 156 13.29 -3.28 6.15
N THR A 157 13.77 -4.33 5.51
CA THR A 157 14.86 -4.25 4.52
C THR A 157 14.36 -3.76 3.17
N LYS A 158 13.11 -4.07 2.79
CA LYS A 158 12.54 -3.66 1.50
C LYS A 158 11.04 -3.42 1.56
N VAL A 159 10.62 -2.30 0.98
CA VAL A 159 9.21 -1.96 0.72
C VAL A 159 9.02 -1.80 -0.79
N ILE A 160 8.07 -2.53 -1.38
CA ILE A 160 7.69 -2.39 -2.79
C ILE A 160 6.22 -1.99 -2.86
N GLU A 161 5.96 -0.82 -3.44
CA GLU A 161 4.62 -0.25 -3.67
C GLU A 161 3.73 -0.18 -2.42
N ASN A 162 4.32 -0.16 -1.22
CA ASN A 162 3.62 -0.24 0.07
C ASN A 162 2.64 -1.42 0.16
N LYS A 163 2.92 -2.49 -0.59
CA LYS A 163 2.11 -3.71 -0.67
C LYS A 163 2.92 -4.93 -0.26
N TYR A 164 4.20 -4.95 -0.65
CA TYR A 164 5.14 -6.02 -0.33
C TYR A 164 6.18 -5.51 0.67
N PHE A 165 6.32 -6.22 1.78
CA PHE A 165 7.22 -5.89 2.87
C PHE A 165 8.12 -7.09 3.13
N VAL A 166 9.43 -6.88 3.15
CA VAL A 166 10.42 -7.91 3.46
C VAL A 166 11.15 -7.53 4.74
N TYR A 167 11.13 -8.42 5.72
CA TYR A 167 11.85 -8.31 6.98
C TYR A 167 12.98 -9.32 6.96
N GLU A 168 14.16 -8.88 7.37
CA GLU A 168 15.34 -9.72 7.50
C GLU A 168 15.83 -9.69 8.95
N PHE A 169 16.05 -10.86 9.51
CA PHE A 169 16.60 -11.03 10.85
C PHE A 169 17.44 -12.29 10.90
N ASN A 170 18.37 -12.34 11.85
CA ASN A 170 19.10 -13.55 12.14
C ASN A 170 18.42 -14.31 13.27
N CYS A 171 18.36 -15.61 13.11
CA CYS A 171 17.68 -16.54 14.00
C CYS A 171 18.70 -17.62 14.42
N CYS A 172 18.85 -17.84 15.72
CA CYS A 172 19.73 -18.88 16.27
C CYS A 172 18.96 -19.77 17.24
N PHE A 173 19.00 -21.07 16.99
CA PHE A 173 18.23 -22.08 17.71
C PHE A 173 19.06 -22.61 18.89
N ASN A 174 18.63 -22.35 20.11
CA ASN A 174 19.36 -22.75 21.32
C ASN A 174 19.12 -24.21 21.73
N SER A 175 18.14 -24.89 21.13
CA SER A 175 17.75 -26.26 21.43
C SER A 175 17.50 -27.08 20.15
N SER A 176 17.80 -28.37 20.21
CA SER A 176 17.49 -29.34 19.15
C SER A 176 16.06 -29.89 19.32
N GLY A 177 15.48 -30.41 18.24
CA GLY A 177 14.13 -30.96 18.18
C GLY A 177 13.20 -30.18 17.25
N GLU A 178 11.91 -30.52 17.28
CA GLU A 178 10.88 -29.80 16.52
C GLU A 178 10.59 -28.43 17.19
N GLN A 179 10.96 -27.36 16.49
CA GLN A 179 10.75 -25.98 16.90
C GLN A 179 9.50 -25.43 16.25
N LYS A 180 8.40 -25.31 17.00
CA LYS A 180 7.14 -24.75 16.50
C LYS A 180 7.17 -23.23 16.60
N TYR A 181 6.69 -22.57 15.55
CA TYR A 181 6.60 -21.12 15.52
C TYR A 181 5.29 -20.66 14.89
N LYS A 182 4.88 -19.47 15.32
CA LYS A 182 3.76 -18.71 14.80
C LYS A 182 4.26 -17.32 14.46
N ILE A 183 3.97 -16.84 13.26
CA ILE A 183 4.26 -15.46 12.85
C ILE A 183 2.93 -14.78 12.62
N THR A 184 2.72 -13.66 13.31
CA THR A 184 1.54 -12.82 13.19
C THR A 184 1.96 -11.46 12.66
N ALA A 185 1.28 -10.99 11.62
CA ALA A 185 1.43 -9.64 11.10
C ALA A 185 0.12 -8.88 11.34
N GLU A 186 0.21 -7.71 11.98
CA GLU A 186 -0.96 -6.92 12.34
C GLU A 186 -0.83 -5.48 11.88
N THR A 187 -1.95 -4.95 11.41
CA THR A 187 -2.20 -3.52 11.20
C THR A 187 -3.57 -3.19 11.78
N SER A 188 -3.90 -1.90 11.87
CA SER A 188 -5.22 -1.45 12.35
C SER A 188 -6.43 -1.99 11.57
N LYS A 189 -6.24 -2.59 10.38
CA LYS A 189 -7.33 -3.06 9.51
C LYS A 189 -7.22 -4.50 9.03
N LEU A 190 -6.02 -5.10 9.08
CA LEU A 190 -5.72 -6.42 8.54
C LEU A 190 -4.86 -7.18 9.54
N ASN A 191 -5.14 -8.48 9.68
CA ASN A 191 -4.34 -9.41 10.48
C ASN A 191 -4.05 -10.68 9.68
N GLY A 192 -2.84 -11.19 9.77
CA GLY A 192 -2.46 -12.46 9.14
C GLY A 192 -1.64 -13.29 10.11
N GLU A 193 -1.80 -14.61 10.05
CA GLU A 193 -0.96 -15.53 10.80
C GLU A 193 -0.54 -16.71 9.94
N ILE A 194 0.67 -17.19 10.18
CA ILE A 194 1.16 -18.49 9.72
C ILE A 194 1.68 -19.27 10.92
N ARG A 195 1.55 -20.59 10.86
CA ARG A 195 2.04 -21.52 11.87
C ARG A 195 2.74 -22.65 11.17
N ASN A 196 3.93 -22.99 11.63
CA ASN A 196 4.72 -24.06 11.05
C ASN A 196 5.77 -24.55 12.06
N SER A 197 6.56 -25.54 11.70
CA SER A 197 7.67 -26.04 12.52
C SER A 197 8.95 -26.21 11.70
N ILE A 198 10.08 -26.16 12.38
CA ILE A 198 11.41 -26.47 11.84
C ILE A 198 12.01 -27.55 12.70
N GLU A 199 12.56 -28.58 12.06
CA GLU A 199 13.37 -29.59 12.75
C GLU A 199 14.81 -29.11 12.86
N VAL A 200 15.32 -29.03 14.09
CA VAL A 200 16.69 -28.61 14.40
C VAL A 200 17.46 -29.79 14.99
N HIS A 201 18.66 -30.05 14.47
CA HIS A 201 19.54 -31.12 14.93
C HIS A 201 20.65 -30.58 15.85
#